data_AF-A0A4X1UPR0-F1
#
_entry.id   AF-A0A4X1UPR0-F1
#
_cell.length_a   1.000
_cell.length_b   1.000
_cell.length_c   1.000
_cell.angle_alpha   90.00
_cell.angle_beta   90.00
_cell.angle_gamma   90.00
#
_symmetry.space_group_name_H-M   'P 1'
#
loop_
_entity.id
_entity.type
_entity.pdbx_description
1 polymer ?
#
loop_
_entity_poly.entity_id
_entity_poly.type
_entity_poly.pdbx_seq_one_letter_code
_entity_poly.pdbx_strand_id
1 'polypeptide(L)'
;MGPRAQVCLSEECRVALNQIASYELHVSDAYLSMACYYIEDTEAPNFLTFFQDQAEVKKEHAKQFIKYLRKYKCKVCLPVIKRPDIENWGIGKQAIECALQLENTLNKLLQDLKALASKNKETSLSRFMKKFLDEQNRNINYLEYQFRYHKELEKEAQSEGQGEKAAETSEASGK
;
A
#
# COMPACT_ATOMS: atom_id res chain seq x y z
N MET A 1 -35.95 32.07 -3.85
CA MET A 1 -34.64 31.41 -3.59
C MET A 1 -34.15 30.84 -4.92
N GLY A 2 -33.04 31.34 -5.47
CA GLY A 2 -32.45 30.77 -6.68
C GLY A 2 -31.92 29.36 -6.42
N PRO A 3 -31.81 28.49 -7.44
CA PRO A 3 -31.23 27.16 -7.27
C PRO A 3 -29.81 27.32 -6.75
N ARG A 4 -29.51 26.73 -5.59
CA ARG A 4 -28.12 26.62 -5.11
C ARG A 4 -27.35 25.90 -6.21
N ALA A 5 -26.43 26.61 -6.86
CA ALA A 5 -25.52 26.02 -7.83
C ALA A 5 -24.87 24.80 -7.18
N GLN A 6 -25.19 23.61 -7.70
CA GLN A 6 -24.61 22.38 -7.21
C GLN A 6 -23.11 22.45 -7.52
N VAL A 7 -22.29 22.65 -6.48
CA VAL A 7 -20.84 22.75 -6.62
C VAL A 7 -20.33 21.40 -7.11
N CYS A 8 -20.04 21.34 -8.41
CA CYS A 8 -19.40 20.21 -9.05
C CYS A 8 -17.92 20.22 -8.67
N LEU A 9 -17.34 19.06 -8.36
CA LEU A 9 -15.91 18.92 -8.22
C LEU A 9 -15.24 19.29 -9.56
N SER A 10 -14.10 19.96 -9.49
CA SER A 10 -13.23 20.23 -10.64
C SER A 10 -12.89 18.92 -11.38
N GLU A 11 -12.67 19.03 -12.69
CA GLU A 11 -12.35 17.85 -13.50
C GLU A 11 -11.05 17.18 -13.02
N GLU A 12 -10.04 17.98 -12.66
CA GLU A 12 -8.77 17.52 -12.09
C GLU A 12 -9.01 16.64 -10.84
N CYS A 13 -9.80 17.10 -9.88
CA CYS A 13 -10.11 16.33 -8.67
C CYS A 13 -10.96 15.09 -8.98
N ARG A 14 -11.89 15.16 -9.93
CA ARG A 14 -12.73 14.01 -10.33
C ARG A 14 -11.91 12.90 -10.97
N VAL A 15 -10.96 13.24 -11.84
CA VAL A 15 -10.04 12.28 -12.45
C VAL A 15 -9.18 11.62 -11.38
N ALA A 16 -8.55 12.44 -10.51
CA ALA A 16 -7.71 11.92 -9.44
C ALA A 16 -8.48 11.04 -8.44
N LEU A 17 -9.73 11.38 -8.09
CA LEU A 17 -10.59 10.53 -7.25
C LEU A 17 -10.87 9.16 -7.87
N ASN A 18 -11.13 9.10 -9.17
CA ASN A 18 -11.30 7.82 -9.87
C ASN A 18 -10.02 7.01 -9.92
N GLN A 19 -8.88 7.68 -10.13
CA GLN A 19 -7.56 7.05 -10.13
C GLN A 19 -7.23 6.46 -8.75
N ILE A 20 -7.44 7.22 -7.67
CA ILE A 20 -7.22 6.73 -6.30
C ILE A 20 -8.17 5.57 -5.99
N ALA A 21 -9.45 5.66 -6.33
CA ALA A 21 -10.39 4.56 -6.09
C ALA A 21 -9.96 3.27 -6.79
N SER A 22 -9.44 3.35 -8.01
CA SER A 22 -8.89 2.19 -8.71
C SER A 22 -7.59 1.70 -8.07
N TYR A 23 -6.70 2.62 -7.69
CA TYR A 23 -5.42 2.26 -7.06
C TYR A 23 -5.62 1.61 -5.68
N GLU A 24 -6.61 2.03 -4.89
CA GLU A 24 -7.01 1.36 -3.65
C GLU A 24 -7.48 -0.09 -3.88
N LEU A 25 -8.25 -0.35 -4.95
CA LEU A 25 -8.61 -1.72 -5.34
C LEU A 25 -7.38 -2.52 -5.78
N HIS A 26 -6.44 -1.89 -6.48
CA HIS A 26 -5.21 -2.53 -6.90
C HIS A 26 -4.34 -2.92 -5.69
N VAL A 27 -4.18 -2.04 -4.71
CA VAL A 27 -3.45 -2.33 -3.46
C VAL A 27 -4.17 -3.42 -2.65
N SER A 28 -5.50 -3.39 -2.59
CA SER A 28 -6.31 -4.44 -1.97
C SER A 28 -6.03 -5.82 -2.57
N ASP A 29 -6.06 -5.93 -3.89
CA ASP A 29 -5.79 -7.17 -4.62
C ASP A 29 -4.34 -7.66 -4.43
N ALA A 30 -3.38 -6.74 -4.43
CA ALA A 30 -1.98 -7.07 -4.16
C ALA A 30 -1.79 -7.62 -2.74
N TYR A 31 -2.36 -6.98 -1.72
CA TYR A 31 -2.29 -7.48 -0.35
C TYR A 31 -2.98 -8.82 -0.16
N LEU A 32 -4.15 -9.03 -0.79
CA LEU A 32 -4.80 -10.33 -0.78
C LEU A 32 -3.90 -11.40 -1.41
N SER A 33 -3.26 -11.09 -2.54
CA SER A 33 -2.34 -12.02 -3.19
C SER A 33 -1.10 -12.33 -2.34
N MET A 34 -0.52 -11.33 -1.66
CA MET A 34 0.58 -11.54 -0.73
C MET A 34 0.15 -12.42 0.45
N ALA A 35 -1.03 -12.16 1.01
CA ALA A 35 -1.56 -12.96 2.11
C ALA A 35 -1.81 -14.42 1.72
N CYS A 36 -2.38 -14.67 0.53
CA CYS A 36 -2.57 -16.02 0.01
C CYS A 36 -1.24 -16.76 -0.22
N TYR A 37 -0.18 -16.06 -0.62
CA TYR A 37 1.12 -16.67 -0.83
C TYR A 37 1.74 -17.25 0.46
N TYR A 38 1.56 -16.56 1.59
CA TYR A 38 2.12 -16.99 2.88
C TYR A 38 1.19 -17.93 3.68
N ILE A 39 -0.03 -18.22 3.21
CA ILE A 39 -1.00 -19.00 4.00
C ILE A 39 -0.64 -20.48 4.13
N GLU A 40 0.14 -21.00 3.17
CA GLU A 40 0.59 -22.39 3.15
C GLU A 40 1.93 -22.59 3.85
N ASP A 41 2.56 -21.51 4.33
CA ASP A 41 3.85 -21.55 5.01
C ASP A 41 3.68 -21.97 6.48
N THR A 42 4.44 -22.99 6.91
CA THR A 42 4.43 -23.47 8.30
C THR A 42 4.94 -22.43 9.29
N GLU A 43 5.79 -21.50 8.82
CA GLU A 43 6.35 -20.38 9.61
C GLU A 43 5.89 -19.04 9.01
N ALA A 44 4.57 -18.83 8.97
CA ALA A 44 3.99 -17.63 8.39
C ALA A 44 4.58 -16.34 8.99
N PRO A 45 4.95 -15.35 8.16
CA PRO A 45 5.52 -14.10 8.66
C PRO A 45 4.56 -13.33 9.57
N ASN A 46 5.12 -12.65 10.58
CA ASN A 46 4.36 -11.84 11.55
C ASN A 46 3.52 -10.71 10.92
N PHE A 47 3.84 -10.27 9.70
CA PHE A 47 3.10 -9.26 8.95
C PHE A 47 1.96 -9.82 8.10
N LEU A 48 1.72 -11.14 8.10
CA LEU A 48 0.64 -11.76 7.34
C LEU A 48 -0.74 -11.17 7.70
N THR A 49 -1.03 -11.04 8.99
CA THR A 49 -2.29 -10.42 9.46
C THR A 49 -2.44 -8.99 8.96
N PHE A 50 -1.34 -8.23 8.88
CA PHE A 50 -1.37 -6.88 8.32
C PHE A 50 -1.82 -6.89 6.85
N PHE A 51 -1.31 -7.79 6.02
CA PHE A 51 -1.77 -7.89 4.62
C PHE A 51 -3.24 -8.32 4.51
N GLN A 52 -3.69 -9.28 5.31
CA GLN A 52 -5.09 -9.71 5.32
C GLN A 52 -6.04 -8.55 5.69
N ASP A 53 -5.72 -7.83 6.77
CA ASP A 53 -6.52 -6.71 7.24
C ASP A 53 -6.51 -5.55 6.23
N GLN A 54 -5.32 -5.22 5.69
CA GLN A 54 -5.20 -4.13 4.73
C GLN A 54 -5.89 -4.45 3.40
N ALA A 55 -5.94 -5.70 2.97
CA ALA A 55 -6.69 -6.07 1.78
C ALA A 55 -8.15 -5.62 1.87
N GLU A 56 -8.82 -5.87 3.01
CA GLU A 56 -10.21 -5.46 3.21
C GLU A 56 -10.36 -3.95 3.46
N VAL A 57 -9.46 -3.34 4.22
CA VAL A 57 -9.46 -1.88 4.46
C VAL A 57 -9.36 -1.10 3.15
N LYS A 58 -8.42 -1.46 2.27
CA LYS A 58 -8.21 -0.78 0.97
C LYS A 58 -9.40 -0.94 0.04
N LYS A 59 -10.02 -2.11 0.03
CA LYS A 59 -11.28 -2.36 -0.70
C LYS A 59 -12.40 -1.45 -0.21
N GLU A 60 -12.51 -1.26 1.10
CA GLU A 60 -13.51 -0.36 1.68
C GLU A 60 -13.18 1.12 1.39
N HIS A 61 -11.91 1.51 1.38
CA HIS A 61 -11.49 2.85 0.97
C HIS A 61 -11.91 3.15 -0.46
N ALA A 62 -11.66 2.23 -1.40
CA ALA A 62 -12.12 2.37 -2.78
C ALA A 62 -13.63 2.63 -2.86
N LYS A 63 -14.44 1.87 -2.12
CA LYS A 63 -15.90 2.08 -2.07
C LYS A 63 -16.27 3.47 -1.54
N GLN A 64 -15.54 3.98 -0.56
CA GLN A 64 -15.78 5.31 -0.01
C GLN A 64 -15.44 6.43 -1.00
N PHE A 65 -14.34 6.31 -1.74
CA PHE A 65 -14.02 7.25 -2.84
C PHE A 65 -15.08 7.21 -3.94
N ILE A 66 -15.55 6.02 -4.33
CA ILE A 66 -16.65 5.86 -5.29
C ILE A 66 -17.94 6.49 -4.76
N LYS A 67 -18.28 6.28 -3.49
CA LYS A 67 -19.44 6.89 -2.84
C LYS A 67 -19.33 8.42 -2.82
N TYR A 68 -18.12 8.95 -2.61
CA TYR A 68 -17.86 10.38 -2.67
C TYR A 68 -18.12 10.93 -4.08
N LEU A 69 -17.61 10.29 -5.13
CA LEU A 69 -17.90 10.67 -6.52
C LEU A 69 -19.41 10.68 -6.81
N ARG A 70 -20.14 9.63 -6.40
CA ARG A 70 -21.60 9.55 -6.57
C ARG A 70 -22.35 10.66 -5.82
N LYS A 71 -21.91 11.00 -4.60
CA LYS A 71 -22.51 12.09 -3.80
C LYS A 71 -22.50 13.43 -4.54
N TYR A 72 -21.44 13.69 -5.30
CA TYR A 72 -21.31 14.90 -6.13
C TYR A 72 -21.80 14.70 -7.58
N LYS A 73 -22.51 13.59 -7.85
CA LYS A 73 -23.03 13.22 -9.18
C LYS A 73 -21.94 13.18 -10.27
N CYS A 74 -20.70 12.89 -9.88
CA CYS A 74 -19.59 12.76 -10.82
C CYS A 74 -19.63 11.40 -11.50
N LYS A 75 -19.16 11.33 -12.76
CA LYS A 75 -18.99 10.07 -13.48
C LYS A 75 -17.94 9.20 -12.76
N VAL A 76 -18.28 7.92 -12.57
CA VAL A 76 -17.36 6.90 -12.06
C VAL A 76 -16.78 6.15 -13.24
N CYS A 77 -15.47 6.32 -13.46
CA CYS A 77 -14.67 5.69 -14.50
C CYS A 77 -13.38 5.17 -13.85
N LEU A 78 -13.42 3.97 -13.28
CA LEU A 78 -12.24 3.39 -12.66
C LEU A 78 -11.29 2.88 -13.76
N PRO A 79 -10.05 3.42 -13.87
CA PRO A 79 -9.08 2.88 -14.81
C PRO A 79 -8.75 1.43 -14.45
N VAL A 80 -8.45 0.60 -15.45
CA VAL A 80 -7.96 -0.75 -15.21
C VAL A 80 -6.48 -0.67 -14.85
N ILE A 81 -6.10 -1.24 -13.71
CA ILE A 81 -4.72 -1.40 -13.30
C ILE A 81 -4.45 -2.90 -13.28
N LYS A 82 -3.51 -3.35 -14.11
CA LYS A 82 -3.08 -4.75 -14.07
C LYS A 82 -2.36 -5.01 -12.76
N ARG A 83 -2.74 -6.09 -12.10
CA ARG A 83 -1.93 -6.64 -11.01
C ARG A 83 -0.53 -6.98 -11.57
N PRO A 84 0.55 -6.69 -10.84
CA PRO A 84 1.86 -7.24 -11.14
C PRO A 84 1.76 -8.77 -11.27
N ASP A 85 2.39 -9.32 -12.30
CA ASP A 85 2.54 -10.77 -12.50
C ASP A 85 3.63 -11.29 -11.53
N ILE A 86 3.36 -11.17 -10.23
CA ILE A 86 4.22 -11.68 -9.17
C ILE A 86 3.58 -12.98 -8.68
N GLU A 87 4.07 -14.09 -9.21
CA GLU A 87 3.69 -15.44 -8.76
C GLU A 87 4.43 -15.84 -7.47
N ASN A 88 5.59 -15.21 -7.21
CA ASN A 88 6.43 -15.47 -6.05
C ASN A 88 6.73 -14.13 -5.34
N TRP A 89 6.12 -13.91 -4.18
CA TRP A 89 6.35 -12.73 -3.34
C TRP A 89 7.65 -12.81 -2.54
N GLY A 90 8.33 -13.95 -2.60
CA GLY A 90 9.66 -14.17 -2.06
C GLY A 90 9.72 -14.27 -0.54
N ILE A 91 10.94 -14.14 -0.03
CA ILE A 91 11.23 -14.02 1.40
C ILE A 91 10.72 -12.68 1.93
N GLY A 92 10.29 -12.64 3.19
CA GLY A 92 9.42 -11.57 3.72
C GLY A 92 9.86 -10.13 3.45
N LYS A 93 11.17 -9.85 3.38
CA LYS A 93 11.68 -8.51 3.00
C LYS A 93 11.20 -8.07 1.61
N GLN A 94 11.19 -8.96 0.62
CA GLN A 94 10.78 -8.64 -0.76
C GLN A 94 9.30 -8.25 -0.79
N ALA A 95 8.44 -9.01 -0.09
CA ALA A 95 7.02 -8.66 0.03
C ALA A 95 6.81 -7.30 0.72
N ILE A 96 7.55 -7.02 1.81
CA ILE A 96 7.47 -5.71 2.50
C ILE A 96 7.96 -4.57 1.59
N GLU A 97 9.02 -4.77 0.82
CA GLU A 97 9.52 -3.78 -0.14
C GLU A 97 8.47 -3.46 -1.21
N CYS A 98 7.82 -4.49 -1.77
CA CYS A 98 6.71 -4.32 -2.70
C CYS A 98 5.53 -3.57 -2.05
N ALA A 99 5.16 -3.93 -0.81
CA ALA A 99 4.11 -3.24 -0.06
C ALA A 99 4.45 -1.75 0.15
N LEU A 100 5.69 -1.43 0.49
CA LEU A 100 6.17 -0.04 0.61
C LEU A 100 6.04 0.72 -0.71
N GLN A 101 6.40 0.12 -1.83
CA GLN A 101 6.26 0.76 -3.15
C GLN A 101 4.79 1.06 -3.49
N LEU A 102 3.89 0.13 -3.18
CA LEU A 102 2.46 0.30 -3.36
C LEU A 102 1.93 1.46 -2.51
N GLU A 103 2.22 1.47 -1.21
CA GLU A 103 1.74 2.49 -0.27
C GLU A 103 2.34 3.88 -0.56
N ASN A 104 3.60 3.95 -0.99
CA ASN A 104 4.23 5.21 -1.37
C ASN A 104 3.60 5.82 -2.62
N THR A 105 3.28 4.99 -3.62
CA THR A 105 2.55 5.44 -4.80
C THR A 105 1.14 5.93 -4.43
N LEU A 106 0.40 5.19 -3.60
CA LEU A 106 -0.91 5.62 -3.11
C LEU A 106 -0.83 6.93 -2.32
N ASN A 107 0.17 7.07 -1.44
CA ASN A 107 0.39 8.30 -0.70
C ASN A 107 0.67 9.48 -1.63
N LYS A 108 1.49 9.31 -2.67
CA LYS A 108 1.73 10.35 -3.68
C LYS A 108 0.42 10.79 -4.35
N LEU A 109 -0.41 9.84 -4.81
CA LEU A 109 -1.72 10.17 -5.39
C LEU A 109 -2.61 10.96 -4.43
N LEU A 110 -2.62 10.60 -3.15
CA LEU A 110 -3.37 11.31 -2.11
C LEU A 110 -2.80 12.71 -1.83
N GLN A 111 -1.48 12.90 -1.82
CA GLN A 111 -0.89 14.24 -1.67
C GLN A 111 -1.20 15.12 -2.89
N ASP A 112 -1.14 14.56 -4.10
CA ASP A 112 -1.47 15.27 -5.34
C ASP A 112 -2.95 15.71 -5.33
N LEU A 113 -3.87 14.82 -4.95
CA LEU A 113 -5.29 15.18 -4.79
C LEU A 113 -5.50 16.25 -3.70
N LYS A 114 -4.74 16.22 -2.61
CA LYS A 114 -4.83 17.23 -1.54
C LYS A 114 -4.40 18.61 -2.06
N ALA A 115 -3.34 18.66 -2.86
CA ALA A 115 -2.88 19.88 -3.50
C ALA A 115 -3.93 20.42 -4.49
N LEU A 116 -4.51 19.54 -5.32
CA LEU A 116 -5.59 19.90 -6.25
C LEU A 116 -6.84 20.44 -5.52
N ALA A 117 -7.27 19.76 -4.45
CA ALA A 117 -8.42 20.20 -3.65
C ALA A 117 -8.17 21.60 -3.05
N SER A 118 -6.94 21.86 -2.59
CA SER A 118 -6.55 23.16 -2.03
C SER A 118 -6.53 24.26 -3.10
N LYS A 119 -5.92 23.99 -4.26
CA LYS A 119 -5.88 24.88 -5.44
C LYS A 119 -7.30 25.25 -5.90
N ASN A 120 -8.19 24.27 -5.97
CA ASN A 120 -9.58 24.45 -6.42
C ASN A 120 -10.53 24.91 -5.30
N LYS A 121 -10.04 25.17 -4.08
CA LYS A 121 -10.81 25.61 -2.90
C LYS A 121 -11.93 24.62 -2.51
N GLU A 122 -11.74 23.34 -2.75
CA GLU A 122 -12.70 22.25 -2.48
C GLU A 122 -12.60 21.77 -1.03
N THR A 123 -12.99 22.61 -0.08
CA THR A 123 -12.84 22.35 1.37
C THR A 123 -13.52 21.06 1.84
N SER A 124 -14.63 20.65 1.22
CA SER A 124 -15.30 19.39 1.53
C SER A 124 -14.48 18.17 1.13
N LEU A 125 -13.69 18.26 0.07
CA LEU A 125 -12.79 17.20 -0.38
C LEU A 125 -11.59 17.12 0.55
N SER A 126 -10.98 18.26 0.89
CA SER A 126 -9.88 18.32 1.86
C SER A 126 -10.26 17.67 3.21
N ARG A 127 -11.49 17.92 3.70
CA ARG A 127 -11.98 17.28 4.93
C ARG A 127 -12.17 15.77 4.78
N PHE A 128 -12.70 15.33 3.64
CA PHE A 128 -12.90 13.91 3.36
C PHE A 128 -11.58 13.14 3.32
N MET A 129 -10.54 13.73 2.74
CA MET A 129 -9.23 13.11 2.57
C MET A 129 -8.44 12.90 3.87
N LYS A 130 -8.73 13.69 4.91
CA LYS A 130 -7.91 13.75 6.14
C LYS A 130 -7.63 12.36 6.72
N LYS A 131 -8.67 11.53 6.86
CA LYS A 131 -8.53 10.19 7.46
C LYS A 131 -7.61 9.26 6.64
N PHE A 132 -7.69 9.32 5.32
CA PHE A 132 -6.90 8.46 4.44
C PHE A 132 -5.42 8.84 4.52
N LEU A 133 -5.11 10.13 4.61
CA LEU A 133 -3.75 10.61 4.80
C LEU A 133 -3.18 10.18 6.17
N ASP A 134 -3.99 10.24 7.22
CA ASP A 134 -3.59 9.79 8.56
C ASP A 134 -3.34 8.27 8.59
N GLU A 135 -4.18 7.48 7.93
CA GLU A 135 -4.03 6.03 7.77
C GLU A 135 -2.81 5.67 6.91
N GLN A 136 -2.57 6.37 5.80
CA GLN A 136 -1.36 6.16 4.98
C GLN A 136 -0.07 6.32 5.77
N ASN A 137 0.01 7.37 6.60
CA ASN A 137 1.19 7.58 7.44
C ASN A 137 1.41 6.40 8.41
N ARG A 138 0.33 5.85 8.99
CA ARG A 138 0.45 4.67 9.87
C ARG A 138 0.91 3.43 9.12
N ASN A 139 0.34 3.18 7.94
CA ASN A 139 0.71 2.02 7.10
C ASN A 139 2.18 2.08 6.66
N ILE A 140 2.62 3.23 6.14
CA ILE A 140 4.01 3.42 5.70
C ILE A 140 4.97 3.25 6.87
N ASN A 141 4.70 3.89 8.02
CA ASN A 141 5.55 3.76 9.20
C ASN A 141 5.68 2.30 9.69
N TYR A 142 4.57 1.55 9.67
CA TYR A 142 4.58 0.13 10.03
C TYR A 142 5.44 -0.67 9.06
N LEU A 143 5.26 -0.49 7.76
CA LEU A 143 6.03 -1.22 6.75
C LEU A 143 7.52 -0.85 6.76
N GLU A 144 7.87 0.42 7.00
CA GLU A 144 9.28 0.84 7.16
C GLU A 144 9.93 0.22 8.39
N TYR A 145 9.16 0.07 9.48
CA TYR A 145 9.61 -0.67 10.66
C TYR A 145 9.87 -2.15 10.32
N GLN A 146 8.90 -2.82 9.69
CA GLN A 146 9.06 -4.23 9.29
C GLN A 146 10.24 -4.42 8.31
N PHE A 147 10.40 -3.50 7.36
CA PHE A 147 11.50 -3.56 6.39
C PHE A 147 12.87 -3.48 7.08
N ARG A 148 13.02 -2.59 8.07
CA ARG A 148 14.25 -2.50 8.86
C ARG A 148 14.51 -3.77 9.67
N TYR A 149 13.49 -4.27 10.34
CA TYR A 149 13.58 -5.51 11.13
C TYR A 149 14.06 -6.70 10.28
N HIS A 150 13.44 -6.94 9.13
CA HIS A 150 13.86 -8.03 8.23
C HIS A 150 15.24 -7.79 7.61
N LYS A 151 15.62 -6.53 7.35
CA LYS A 151 16.97 -6.19 6.87
C LYS A 151 18.05 -6.47 7.92
N GLU A 152 17.73 -6.35 9.20
CA GLU A 152 18.65 -6.68 10.31
C GLU A 152 18.80 -8.20 10.45
N LEU A 153 17.70 -8.96 10.45
CA LEU A 153 17.72 -10.42 10.46
C LEU A 153 18.55 -11.03 9.31
N GLU A 154 18.42 -10.48 8.10
CA GLU A 154 19.24 -10.92 6.96
C GLU A 154 20.74 -10.70 7.16
N LYS A 155 21.14 -9.62 7.83
CA LYS A 155 22.56 -9.33 8.09
C LYS A 155 23.12 -10.27 9.15
N GLU A 156 22.36 -10.55 10.20
CA GLU A 156 22.76 -11.46 11.27
C GLU A 156 22.98 -12.88 10.70
N ALA A 157 22.01 -13.40 9.94
CA ALA A 157 22.13 -14.69 9.27
C ALA A 157 23.35 -14.78 8.31
N GLN A 158 23.67 -13.69 7.61
CA GLN A 158 24.86 -13.63 6.74
C GLN A 158 26.17 -13.63 7.53
N SER A 159 26.19 -13.02 8.72
CA SER A 159 27.37 -12.98 9.59
C SER A 159 27.64 -14.33 10.26
N GLU A 160 26.59 -15.05 10.67
CA GLU A 160 26.69 -16.39 11.27
C GLU A 160 27.15 -17.44 10.25
N GLY A 161 26.57 -17.43 9.04
CA GLY A 161 26.96 -18.36 7.97
C GLY A 161 28.39 -18.17 7.43
N GLN A 162 29.00 -16.99 7.65
CA GLN A 162 30.43 -16.76 7.36
C GLN A 162 31.34 -17.28 8.47
N GLY A 163 30.89 -17.24 9.73
CA GLY A 163 31.62 -17.80 10.87
C GLY A 163 31.73 -19.32 10.83
N GLU A 164 30.65 -20.02 10.49
CA GLU A 164 30.63 -21.49 10.38
C GLU A 164 31.50 -22.00 9.22
N LYS A 165 31.44 -21.35 8.05
CA LYS A 165 32.32 -21.69 6.91
C LYS A 165 33.81 -21.51 7.22
N ALA A 166 34.16 -20.50 8.01
CA ALA A 166 35.54 -20.27 8.43
C ALA A 166 36.03 -21.32 9.46
N ALA A 167 35.14 -21.82 10.33
CA ALA A 167 35.44 -22.89 11.26
C ALA A 167 35.67 -24.24 10.55
N GLU A 168 34.79 -24.62 9.63
CA GLU A 168 34.90 -25.88 8.86
C GLU A 168 36.15 -25.95 7.97
N THR A 169 36.56 -24.82 7.39
CA THR A 169 37.78 -24.74 6.58
C THR A 169 39.07 -24.85 7.41
N SER A 170 39.03 -24.44 8.69
CA SER A 170 40.14 -24.60 9.61
C SER A 170 40.31 -26.05 10.10
N GLU A 171 39.21 -26.79 10.29
CA GLU A 171 39.24 -28.20 10.70
C GLU A 171 39.65 -29.14 9.56
N ALA A 172 39.30 -28.81 8.31
CA ALA A 172 39.68 -29.60 7.13
C ALA A 172 41.18 -29.49 6.75
N SER A 173 41.86 -28.43 7.17
CA SER A 173 43.31 -28.21 6.89
C SER A 173 44.23 -28.76 7.98
N GLY A 174 43.67 -29.36 9.04
CA GLY A 174 44.40 -29.89 10.20
C GLY A 174 44.69 -31.40 10.18
N LYS A 175 44.51 -32.09 9.06
CA LYS A 175 44.86 -33.52 8.89
C LYS A 175 45.98 -33.73 7.88
#